data_AF-A0A6N2AIS4-F1
#
_entry.id   AF-A0A6N2AIS4-F1
#
_cell.length_a   1.000
_cell.length_b   1.000
_cell.length_c   1.000
_cell.angle_alpha   90.00
_cell.angle_beta   90.00
_cell.angle_gamma   90.00
#
_symmetry.space_group_name_H-M   'P 1'
#
loop_
_entity.id
_entity.type
_entity.pdbx_description
1 polymer ?
#
loop_
_entity_poly.entity_id
_entity_poly.type
_entity_poly.pdbx_seq_one_letter_code
_entity_poly.pdbx_strand_id
1 'polypeptide(L)'
;MCTACGFTSTTYDPCIDISLDLELSQGTSAKVTSKKSHKSHKKKEAEPGKSSQNGRLSTLMGCLDHFTRPEKLGSDQKFFCQHCQVRQESLKQMSIRKLPLVSCFHIKRFEHSVIKKMSRKVDHYLQFPFSLDMSPYLSSSILRSRFGNRIFSFEGDEQDTSCETSSEFELFAVITHTGKLDAGHYVTYLRLSNQWYKCDDAWITKVSENIVRAAQGYMMFYVQKMLYYKASEKQVS
;
A
#
# COMPACT_ATOMS: atom_id res chain seq x y z
N MET A 1 -11.33 2.27 -17.51
CA MET A 1 -12.71 2.75 -17.74
C MET A 1 -12.68 4.08 -18.47
N CYS A 2 -13.28 4.15 -19.66
CA CYS A 2 -13.49 5.38 -20.41
C CYS A 2 -14.40 6.33 -19.62
N THR A 3 -14.03 7.61 -19.48
CA THR A 3 -14.84 8.59 -18.73
C THR A 3 -16.07 9.07 -19.51
N ALA A 4 -16.06 8.94 -20.84
CA ALA A 4 -17.16 9.38 -21.70
C ALA A 4 -18.31 8.37 -21.78
N CYS A 5 -18.00 7.08 -21.98
CA CYS A 5 -19.02 6.04 -22.24
C CYS A 5 -19.04 4.91 -21.20
N GLY A 6 -18.14 4.91 -20.21
CA GLY A 6 -18.06 3.87 -19.19
C GLY A 6 -17.46 2.53 -19.65
N PHE A 7 -17.13 2.37 -20.93
CA PHE A 7 -16.47 1.15 -21.43
C PHE A 7 -15.23 0.82 -20.61
N THR A 8 -15.14 -0.43 -20.14
CA THR A 8 -14.05 -0.90 -19.30
C THR A 8 -13.35 -2.07 -19.98
N SER A 9 -12.02 -1.96 -20.05
CA SER A 9 -11.14 -3.07 -20.42
C SER A 9 -10.44 -3.53 -19.14
N THR A 10 -10.28 -4.84 -18.99
CA THR A 10 -9.65 -5.48 -17.83
C THR A 10 -8.45 -6.30 -18.31
N THR A 11 -7.34 -6.16 -17.60
CA THR A 11 -6.10 -6.90 -17.84
C THR A 11 -5.73 -7.66 -16.55
N TYR A 12 -5.21 -8.87 -16.69
CA TYR A 12 -4.80 -9.71 -15.58
C TYR A 12 -3.30 -9.93 -15.61
N ASP A 13 -2.62 -9.42 -14.58
CA ASP A 13 -1.17 -9.49 -14.46
C ASP A 13 -0.79 -10.34 -13.23
N PRO A 14 -0.11 -11.48 -13.40
CA PRO A 14 0.47 -12.22 -12.30
C PRO A 14 1.56 -11.39 -11.61
N CYS A 15 1.60 -11.41 -10.28
CA CYS A 15 2.66 -10.81 -9.48
C CYS A 15 3.04 -11.72 -8.31
N ILE A 16 4.30 -11.60 -7.85
CA ILE A 16 4.85 -12.34 -6.70
C ILE A 16 4.86 -11.46 -5.44
N ASP A 17 5.00 -10.15 -5.62
CA ASP A 17 4.96 -9.14 -4.58
C ASP A 17 4.15 -7.91 -5.04
N ILE A 18 3.73 -7.11 -4.07
CA ILE A 18 3.09 -5.81 -4.31
C ILE A 18 4.04 -4.72 -3.81
N SER A 19 4.56 -3.93 -4.74
CA SER A 19 5.41 -2.79 -4.45
C SER A 19 4.57 -1.53 -4.20
N LEU A 20 4.61 -1.03 -2.97
CA LEU A 20 3.76 0.04 -2.46
C LEU A 20 4.53 1.36 -2.30
N ASP A 21 3.92 2.45 -2.75
CA ASP A 21 4.46 3.80 -2.58
C ASP A 21 4.27 4.28 -1.13
N LEU A 22 5.35 4.80 -0.54
CA LEU A 22 5.33 5.35 0.81
C LEU A 22 4.87 6.81 0.76
N GLU A 23 3.56 7.04 0.75
CA GLU A 23 3.04 8.40 0.83
C GLU A 23 3.16 8.95 2.26
N LEU A 24 3.80 10.11 2.38
CA LEU A 24 3.43 11.07 3.41
C LEU A 24 2.07 11.59 2.99
N SER A 25 1.06 11.49 3.84
CA SER A 25 -0.27 12.00 3.55
C SER A 25 -0.25 13.53 3.40
N GLN A 26 0.14 14.01 2.23
CA GLN A 26 -0.02 15.38 1.82
C GLN A 26 -1.47 15.52 1.40
N GLY A 27 -2.25 16.25 2.20
CA GLY A 27 -3.58 16.66 1.78
C GLY A 27 -3.45 17.32 0.41
N THR A 28 -4.12 16.77 -0.59
CA THR A 28 -4.33 17.40 -1.89
C THR A 28 -5.16 18.67 -1.67
N SER A 29 -4.51 19.76 -1.27
CA SER A 29 -5.09 21.09 -1.38
C SER A 29 -4.76 21.57 -2.79
N ALA A 30 -5.72 21.35 -3.69
CA ALA A 30 -5.73 21.99 -4.99
C ALA A 30 -5.60 23.51 -4.75
N LYS A 31 -4.46 24.09 -5.13
CA LYS A 31 -4.29 25.54 -5.20
C LYS A 31 -5.19 26.07 -6.30
N VAL A 32 -6.42 26.43 -5.95
CA VAL A 32 -7.25 27.34 -6.72
C VAL A 32 -6.61 28.72 -6.61
N THR A 33 -6.11 29.21 -7.74
CA THR A 33 -5.61 30.57 -7.91
C THR A 33 -6.78 31.56 -7.80
N SER A 34 -6.93 32.22 -6.65
CA SER A 34 -7.77 33.41 -6.53
C SER A 34 -6.91 34.66 -6.36
N LYS A 35 -7.23 35.64 -7.20
CA LYS A 35 -6.55 36.94 -7.39
C LYS A 35 -6.52 37.76 -6.10
N LYS A 36 -5.39 38.41 -5.82
CA LYS A 36 -5.22 39.40 -4.75
C LYS A 36 -5.84 40.75 -5.15
N SER A 37 -6.53 41.38 -4.19
CA SER A 37 -6.76 42.83 -4.12
C SER A 37 -6.26 43.35 -2.75
N HIS A 38 -6.01 44.66 -2.69
CA HIS A 38 -5.04 45.39 -1.86
C HIS A 38 -5.38 45.70 -0.38
N LYS A 39 -4.28 45.98 0.36
CA LYS A 39 -4.09 46.89 1.54
C LYS A 39 -4.69 46.43 2.89
N SER A 40 -4.09 46.63 4.08
CA SER A 40 -3.07 47.57 4.61
C SER A 40 -2.50 47.11 5.98
N HIS A 41 -1.39 47.73 6.39
CA HIS A 41 -0.56 47.56 7.59
C HIS A 41 -1.25 47.41 8.98
N LYS A 42 -0.69 46.55 9.86
CA LYS A 42 -0.31 46.92 11.24
C LYS A 42 0.62 45.86 11.90
N LYS A 43 1.69 46.36 12.52
CA LYS A 43 2.71 45.68 13.35
C LYS A 43 2.12 45.25 14.70
N LYS A 44 2.36 44.02 15.15
CA LYS A 44 2.44 43.63 16.58
C LYS A 44 3.36 42.42 16.74
N GLU A 45 4.28 42.53 17.70
CA GLU A 45 5.25 41.50 18.13
C GLU A 45 4.70 40.66 19.29
N ALA A 46 5.39 39.53 19.54
CA ALA A 46 5.42 38.63 20.70
C ALA A 46 4.47 37.40 20.73
N GLU A 47 5.09 36.21 20.55
CA GLU A 47 5.11 35.02 21.45
C GLU A 47 5.33 33.70 20.66
N PRO A 48 6.13 32.74 21.15
CA PRO A 48 6.58 31.58 20.39
C PRO A 48 5.49 30.49 20.36
N GLY A 49 4.71 30.49 19.30
CA GLY A 49 3.70 29.46 19.01
C GLY A 49 4.33 28.09 18.76
N LYS A 50 3.93 27.12 19.60
CA LYS A 50 4.18 25.68 19.47
C LYS A 50 4.11 25.22 18.01
N SER A 51 5.21 24.65 17.50
CA SER A 51 5.25 23.96 16.23
C SER A 51 4.34 22.73 16.28
N SER A 52 3.08 22.89 15.88
CA SER A 52 2.19 21.78 15.59
C SER A 52 2.69 21.07 14.33
N GLN A 53 3.65 20.17 14.50
CA GLN A 53 3.90 19.12 13.52
C GLN A 53 2.77 18.10 13.66
N ASN A 54 1.62 18.38 13.04
CA ASN A 54 0.64 17.33 12.73
C ASN A 54 1.20 16.47 11.60
N GLY A 55 2.25 15.69 11.90
CA GLY A 55 2.80 14.67 11.03
C GLY A 55 1.82 13.51 10.98
N ARG A 56 0.91 13.52 10.00
CA ARG A 56 -0.01 12.41 9.78
C ARG A 56 0.82 11.17 9.40
N LEU A 57 0.68 10.12 10.20
CA LEU A 57 1.48 8.89 10.13
C LEU A 57 1.13 8.09 8.86
N SER A 58 2.15 7.60 8.16
CA SER A 58 1.97 6.66 7.04
C SER A 58 1.64 5.27 7.58
N THR A 59 0.65 4.60 6.99
CA THR A 59 0.22 3.24 7.37
C THR A 59 0.23 2.30 6.18
N LEU A 60 0.46 1.00 6.40
CA LEU A 60 0.40 -0.02 5.34
C LEU A 60 -0.96 -0.05 4.65
N MET A 61 -2.04 0.10 5.42
CA MET A 61 -3.41 0.19 4.90
C MET A 61 -3.55 1.40 3.98
N GLY A 62 -3.02 2.57 4.38
CA GLY A 62 -3.04 3.76 3.53
C GLY A 62 -2.25 3.58 2.23
N CYS A 63 -1.15 2.84 2.26
CA CYS A 63 -0.40 2.47 1.05
C CYS A 63 -1.21 1.52 0.13
N LEU A 64 -1.93 0.56 0.70
CA LEU A 64 -2.81 -0.35 -0.07
C LEU A 64 -4.04 0.37 -0.64
N ASP A 65 -4.62 1.29 0.13
CA ASP A 65 -5.70 2.17 -0.32
C ASP A 65 -5.23 3.00 -1.52
N HIS A 66 -4.01 3.56 -1.44
CA HIS A 66 -3.43 4.30 -2.55
C HIS A 66 -3.19 3.41 -3.78
N PHE A 67 -2.59 2.23 -3.59
CA PHE A 67 -2.33 1.27 -4.65
C PHE A 67 -3.61 0.87 -5.41
N THR A 68 -4.72 0.70 -4.70
CA THR A 68 -6.01 0.32 -5.27
C THR A 68 -6.91 1.49 -5.63
N ARG A 69 -6.43 2.74 -5.46
CA ARG A 69 -7.20 3.95 -5.78
C ARG A 69 -7.35 4.11 -7.30
N PRO A 70 -8.54 4.49 -7.80
CA PRO A 70 -8.67 4.90 -9.20
C PRO A 70 -7.82 6.14 -9.49
N GLU A 71 -7.05 6.09 -10.56
CA GLU A 71 -6.22 7.18 -11.06
C GLU A 71 -6.70 7.60 -12.45
N LYS A 72 -6.70 8.91 -12.73
CA LYS A 72 -6.90 9.42 -14.10
C LYS A 72 -5.58 9.29 -14.85
N LEU A 73 -5.62 8.69 -16.02
CA LEU A 73 -4.46 8.71 -16.91
C LEU A 73 -4.18 10.16 -17.37
N GLY A 74 -2.90 10.51 -17.47
CA GLY A 74 -2.46 11.83 -17.91
C GLY A 74 -2.98 12.19 -19.31
N SER A 75 -3.01 13.49 -19.63
CA SER A 75 -3.49 13.99 -20.93
C SER A 75 -2.72 13.42 -22.13
N ASP A 76 -1.47 13.02 -21.91
CA ASP A 76 -0.55 12.35 -22.83
C ASP A 76 -0.74 10.83 -22.92
N GLN A 77 -1.47 10.23 -21.97
CA GLN A 77 -1.68 8.79 -21.83
C GLN A 77 -3.13 8.37 -22.10
N LYS A 78 -3.83 9.07 -23.02
CA LYS A 78 -5.22 8.75 -23.36
C LYS A 78 -5.37 7.34 -23.91
N PHE A 79 -6.29 6.59 -23.30
CA PHE A 79 -6.67 5.24 -23.70
C PHE A 79 -7.54 5.26 -24.96
N PHE A 80 -7.26 4.38 -25.92
CA PHE A 80 -8.13 4.22 -27.09
C PHE A 80 -9.39 3.44 -26.68
N CYS A 81 -10.54 4.11 -26.69
CA CYS A 81 -11.81 3.49 -26.35
C CYS A 81 -12.38 2.75 -27.56
N GLN A 82 -12.55 1.43 -27.46
CA GLN A 82 -13.14 0.60 -28.53
C GLN A 82 -14.62 0.91 -28.81
N HIS A 83 -15.36 1.47 -27.84
CA HIS A 83 -16.75 1.87 -28.10
C HIS A 83 -16.82 3.25 -28.78
N CYS A 84 -16.04 4.24 -28.30
CA CYS A 84 -16.03 5.58 -28.90
C CYS A 84 -15.16 5.68 -30.17
N GLN A 85 -14.33 4.67 -30.45
CA GLN A 85 -13.36 4.63 -31.56
C GLN A 85 -12.41 5.84 -31.56
N VAL A 86 -12.09 6.38 -30.38
CA VAL A 86 -11.21 7.55 -30.21
C VAL A 86 -10.46 7.48 -28.87
N ARG A 87 -9.31 8.15 -28.80
CA ARG A 87 -8.55 8.30 -27.56
C ARG A 87 -9.29 9.20 -26.59
N GLN A 88 -9.67 8.64 -25.45
CA GLN A 88 -10.45 9.31 -24.42
C GLN A 88 -9.67 9.41 -23.11
N GLU A 89 -10.09 10.35 -22.27
CA GLU A 89 -9.72 10.31 -20.87
C GLU A 89 -10.28 9.04 -20.22
N SER A 90 -9.51 8.47 -19.30
CA SER A 90 -9.87 7.20 -18.68
C SER A 90 -9.35 7.10 -17.26
N LEU A 91 -10.08 6.35 -16.46
CA LEU A 91 -9.66 5.92 -15.13
C LEU A 91 -9.00 4.54 -15.25
N LYS A 92 -7.83 4.39 -14.62
CA LYS A 92 -7.18 3.12 -14.34
C LYS A 92 -7.32 2.82 -12.86
N GLN A 93 -7.51 1.55 -12.51
CA GLN A 93 -7.58 1.12 -11.12
C GLN A 93 -6.96 -0.28 -11.03
N MET A 94 -6.09 -0.48 -10.04
CA MET A 94 -5.56 -1.79 -9.71
C MET A 94 -6.41 -2.42 -8.60
N SER A 95 -6.52 -3.75 -8.63
CA SER A 95 -7.19 -4.52 -7.58
C SER A 95 -6.63 -5.94 -7.55
N ILE A 96 -6.80 -6.61 -6.42
CA ILE A 96 -6.32 -7.98 -6.26
C ILE A 96 -7.42 -8.94 -6.71
N ARG A 97 -7.14 -9.81 -7.69
CA ARG A 97 -8.11 -10.84 -8.12
C ARG A 97 -8.01 -12.11 -7.28
N LYS A 98 -6.79 -12.58 -7.07
CA LYS A 98 -6.49 -13.83 -6.35
C LYS A 98 -5.43 -13.55 -5.30
N LEU A 99 -5.68 -13.96 -4.07
CA LEU A 99 -4.73 -13.82 -2.96
C LEU A 99 -3.79 -15.03 -2.91
N PRO A 100 -2.47 -14.83 -2.73
CA PRO A 100 -1.54 -15.92 -2.46
C PRO A 100 -1.66 -16.39 -1.00
N LEU A 101 -1.10 -17.56 -0.70
CA LEU A 101 -0.98 -18.07 0.68
C LEU A 101 -0.08 -17.17 1.54
N VAL A 102 0.95 -16.59 0.90
CA VAL A 102 1.87 -15.62 1.49
C VAL A 102 1.88 -14.36 0.63
N SER A 103 1.50 -13.24 1.22
CA SER A 103 1.56 -11.92 0.59
C SER A 103 2.87 -11.24 0.97
N CYS A 104 3.60 -10.75 -0.04
CA CYS A 104 4.83 -9.98 0.12
C CYS A 104 4.56 -8.52 -0.26
N PHE A 105 4.78 -7.61 0.68
CA PHE A 105 4.70 -6.17 0.44
C PHE A 105 6.08 -5.56 0.47
N HIS A 106 6.47 -4.92 -0.63
CA HIS A 106 7.72 -4.18 -0.76
C HIS A 106 7.41 -2.68 -0.67
N ILE A 107 8.01 -1.98 0.29
CA ILE A 107 7.81 -0.55 0.46
C ILE A 107 8.85 0.20 -0.34
N LYS A 108 8.41 0.98 -1.33
CA LYS A 108 9.28 1.81 -2.17
C LYS A 108 9.85 2.98 -1.38
N ARG A 109 10.92 2.72 -0.64
CA ARG A 109 11.63 3.70 0.20
C ARG A 109 12.68 4.48 -0.59
N PHE A 110 12.38 4.87 -1.82
CA PHE A 110 13.30 5.63 -2.67
C PHE A 110 12.52 6.70 -3.42
N GLU A 111 13.17 7.85 -3.57
CA GLU A 111 12.67 8.93 -4.42
C GLU A 111 13.78 9.39 -5.35
N HIS A 112 13.40 9.71 -6.59
CA HIS A 112 14.32 10.23 -7.58
C HIS A 112 13.96 11.68 -7.91
N SER A 113 14.91 12.58 -7.73
CA SER A 113 14.77 13.97 -8.14
C SER A 113 15.47 14.18 -9.47
N VAL A 114 14.69 14.33 -10.54
CA VAL A 114 15.20 14.63 -11.88
C VAL A 114 15.93 15.99 -11.90
N ILE A 115 15.41 16.98 -11.17
CA ILE A 115 15.98 18.33 -11.08
C ILE A 115 17.36 18.29 -10.43
N LYS A 116 17.49 17.56 -9.32
CA LYS A 116 18.74 17.45 -8.57
C LYS A 116 19.64 16.31 -9.07
N LYS A 117 19.19 15.54 -10.07
CA LYS A 117 19.83 14.32 -10.59
C LYS A 117 20.33 13.38 -9.48
N MET A 118 19.55 13.23 -8.41
CA MET A 118 19.91 12.42 -7.25
C MET A 118 18.74 11.54 -6.82
N SER A 119 19.07 10.34 -6.37
CA SER A 119 18.15 9.45 -5.68
C SER A 119 18.45 9.48 -4.19
N ARG A 120 17.43 9.45 -3.35
CA ARG A 120 17.61 9.33 -1.89
C ARG A 120 16.67 8.29 -1.30
N LYS A 121 17.10 7.72 -0.17
CA LYS A 121 16.28 6.81 0.61
C LYS A 121 15.24 7.61 1.41
N VAL A 122 14.04 7.05 1.52
CA VAL A 122 12.93 7.60 2.29
C VAL A 122 12.83 6.85 3.62
N ASP A 123 13.42 7.45 4.66
CA ASP A 123 13.48 6.88 6.02
C ASP A 123 12.27 7.30 6.90
N HIS A 124 11.11 7.53 6.30
CA HIS A 124 9.89 7.80 7.06
C HIS A 124 9.34 6.53 7.70
N TYR A 125 8.91 6.63 8.96
CA TYR A 125 8.29 5.51 9.65
C TYR A 125 6.97 5.12 8.97
N LEU A 126 6.76 3.81 8.82
CA LEU A 126 5.54 3.22 8.29
C LEU A 126 4.95 2.34 9.37
N GLN A 127 3.73 2.65 9.81
CA GLN A 127 2.99 1.80 10.72
C GLN A 127 2.39 0.61 9.96
N PHE A 128 2.60 -0.60 10.45
CA PHE A 128 1.99 -1.82 9.89
C PHE A 128 1.33 -2.65 11.00
N PRO A 129 0.19 -3.31 10.70
CA PRO A 129 -0.49 -4.15 11.67
C PRO A 129 0.07 -5.57 11.67
N PHE A 130 -0.12 -6.31 12.77
CA PHE A 130 0.23 -7.74 12.79
C PHE A 130 -0.85 -8.62 12.17
N SER A 131 -2.10 -8.16 12.19
CA SER A 131 -3.21 -8.79 11.48
C SER A 131 -3.69 -7.85 10.38
N LEU A 132 -3.87 -8.36 9.16
CA LEU A 132 -4.20 -7.56 7.98
C LEU A 132 -5.40 -8.18 7.26
N ASP A 133 -6.46 -7.40 7.07
CA ASP A 133 -7.58 -7.78 6.21
C ASP A 133 -7.36 -7.24 4.80
N MET A 134 -7.29 -8.15 3.83
CA MET A 134 -7.12 -7.85 2.41
C MET A 134 -8.43 -7.69 1.66
N SER A 135 -9.58 -7.97 2.29
CA SER A 135 -10.90 -7.93 1.68
C SER A 135 -11.21 -6.62 0.96
N PRO A 136 -10.87 -5.42 1.49
CA PRO A 136 -11.16 -4.14 0.82
C PRO A 136 -10.45 -3.96 -0.52
N TYR A 137 -9.34 -4.65 -0.72
CA TYR A 137 -8.46 -4.51 -1.89
C TYR A 137 -8.78 -5.51 -3.00
N LEU A 138 -9.74 -6.41 -2.75
CA LEU A 138 -10.18 -7.41 -3.72
C LEU A 138 -11.04 -6.79 -4.82
N SER A 139 -10.88 -7.32 -6.04
CA SER A 139 -11.65 -6.91 -7.22
C SER A 139 -13.15 -7.08 -6.99
N SER A 140 -13.57 -8.19 -6.36
CA SER A 140 -14.97 -8.46 -6.01
C SER A 140 -15.54 -7.41 -5.05
N SER A 141 -14.80 -7.05 -4.00
CA SER A 141 -15.20 -6.03 -3.03
C SER A 141 -15.32 -4.65 -3.64
N ILE A 142 -14.32 -4.23 -4.44
CA ILE A 142 -14.30 -2.93 -5.11
C ILE A 142 -15.49 -2.81 -6.08
N LEU A 143 -15.73 -3.86 -6.87
CA LEU A 143 -16.85 -3.90 -7.82
C LEU A 143 -18.21 -3.88 -7.11
N ARG A 144 -18.37 -4.67 -6.03
CA ARG A 144 -19.59 -4.68 -5.21
C ARG A 144 -19.86 -3.31 -4.57
N SER A 145 -18.83 -2.63 -4.08
CA SER A 145 -18.98 -1.28 -3.52
C SER A 145 -19.44 -0.26 -4.56
N ARG A 146 -18.96 -0.38 -5.82
CA ARG A 146 -19.30 0.57 -6.88
C ARG A 146 -20.68 0.34 -7.49
N PHE A 147 -21.04 -0.92 -7.74
CA PHE A 147 -22.22 -1.27 -8.55
C PHE A 147 -23.33 -1.95 -7.73
N GLY A 148 -23.13 -2.13 -6.42
CA GLY A 148 -24.02 -2.91 -5.57
C GLY A 148 -24.09 -4.37 -6.03
N ASN A 149 -25.16 -5.06 -5.67
CA ASN A 149 -25.39 -6.47 -6.05
C ASN A 149 -25.79 -6.65 -7.53
N ARG A 150 -25.57 -5.66 -8.40
CA ARG A 150 -26.07 -5.65 -9.79
C ARG A 150 -25.10 -6.21 -10.83
N ILE A 151 -24.02 -6.88 -10.41
CA ILE A 151 -23.05 -7.46 -11.34
C ILE A 151 -23.48 -8.89 -11.68
N PHE A 152 -23.85 -9.06 -12.95
CA PHE A 152 -23.96 -10.33 -13.66
C PHE A 152 -22.71 -11.17 -13.43
N SER A 153 -22.89 -12.45 -13.10
CA SER A 153 -21.82 -13.46 -13.16
C SER A 153 -21.08 -13.28 -14.48
N PHE A 154 -19.83 -12.81 -14.41
CA PHE A 154 -19.01 -12.65 -15.61
C PHE A 154 -18.80 -14.06 -16.17
N GLU A 155 -19.12 -14.27 -17.45
CA GLU A 155 -18.92 -15.55 -18.14
C GLU A 155 -17.50 -16.06 -17.89
N GLY A 156 -17.40 -17.28 -17.35
CA GLY A 156 -16.13 -17.94 -17.01
C GLY A 156 -15.98 -18.38 -15.55
N ASP A 157 -17.04 -18.39 -14.75
CA ASP A 157 -17.08 -19.11 -13.47
C ASP A 157 -17.23 -20.62 -13.74
N GLU A 158 -16.26 -21.18 -14.46
CA GLU A 158 -15.95 -22.60 -14.37
C GLU A 158 -15.51 -22.84 -12.93
N GLN A 159 -16.48 -23.22 -12.09
CA GLN A 159 -16.39 -24.16 -10.97
C GLN A 159 -15.02 -24.33 -10.26
N ASP A 160 -14.26 -23.27 -10.06
CA ASP A 160 -13.13 -23.24 -9.15
C ASP A 160 -13.65 -22.73 -7.82
N THR A 161 -14.35 -23.65 -7.15
CA THR A 161 -14.43 -23.78 -5.70
C THR A 161 -14.26 -22.46 -4.96
N SER A 162 -15.38 -21.94 -4.45
CA SER A 162 -15.47 -21.07 -3.29
C SER A 162 -14.78 -21.70 -2.06
N CYS A 163 -13.48 -21.95 -2.16
CA CYS A 163 -12.61 -21.85 -1.02
C CYS A 163 -12.73 -20.37 -0.64
N GLU A 164 -13.48 -20.11 0.42
CA GLU A 164 -13.35 -18.89 1.18
C GLU A 164 -11.89 -18.79 1.64
N THR A 165 -11.00 -18.41 0.72
CA THR A 165 -9.61 -18.17 1.05
C THR A 165 -9.66 -16.96 1.96
N SER A 166 -9.43 -17.21 3.25
CA SER A 166 -9.44 -16.18 4.27
C SER A 166 -8.63 -14.99 3.77
N SER A 167 -9.28 -13.83 3.73
CA SER A 167 -8.63 -12.56 3.41
C SER A 167 -7.93 -11.96 4.62
N GLU A 168 -7.95 -12.67 5.76
CA GLU A 168 -7.20 -12.33 6.96
C GLU A 168 -5.80 -12.93 6.89
N PHE A 169 -4.81 -12.09 7.11
CA PHE A 169 -3.40 -12.48 7.13
C PHE A 169 -2.73 -12.09 8.44
N GLU A 170 -1.74 -12.87 8.83
CA GLU A 170 -0.88 -12.61 9.97
C GLU A 170 0.55 -12.30 9.51
N LEU A 171 1.13 -11.24 10.06
CA LEU A 171 2.52 -10.88 9.86
C LEU A 171 3.40 -11.91 10.54
N PHE A 172 4.36 -12.46 9.79
CA PHE A 172 5.35 -13.39 10.33
C PHE A 172 6.79 -12.99 10.04
N ALA A 173 7.04 -12.09 9.08
CA ALA A 173 8.39 -11.56 8.87
C ALA A 173 8.38 -10.08 8.46
N VAL A 174 9.34 -9.32 8.98
CA VAL A 174 9.64 -7.93 8.60
C VAL A 174 11.13 -7.83 8.31
N ILE A 175 11.48 -7.42 7.10
CA ILE A 175 12.86 -7.10 6.73
C ILE A 175 13.02 -5.59 6.84
N THR A 176 14.07 -5.14 7.54
CA THR A 176 14.47 -3.74 7.62
C THR A 176 15.78 -3.52 6.88
N HIS A 177 15.99 -2.29 6.45
CA HIS A 177 17.22 -1.86 5.81
C HIS A 177 17.71 -0.57 6.47
N THR A 178 18.93 -0.57 6.99
CA THR A 178 19.61 0.62 7.54
C THR A 178 20.73 1.04 6.60
N GLY A 179 20.99 2.33 6.45
CA GLY A 179 21.97 2.85 5.49
C GLY A 179 21.35 3.57 4.30
N LYS A 180 22.16 3.80 3.26
CA LYS A 180 21.85 4.54 2.04
C LYS A 180 21.30 3.61 0.95
N LEU A 181 20.94 4.15 -0.22
CA LEU A 181 20.42 3.36 -1.33
C LEU A 181 21.45 2.38 -1.94
N ASP A 182 22.72 2.73 -1.87
CA ASP A 182 23.86 2.04 -2.50
C ASP A 182 24.64 1.17 -1.51
N ALA A 183 24.44 1.36 -0.20
CA ALA A 183 25.10 0.60 0.84
C ALA A 183 24.27 0.60 2.13
N GLY A 184 24.17 -0.54 2.79
CA GLY A 184 23.44 -0.65 4.03
C GLY A 184 23.53 -2.03 4.66
N HIS A 185 22.68 -2.26 5.65
CA HIS A 185 22.59 -3.50 6.42
C HIS A 185 21.15 -3.96 6.52
N TYR A 186 20.93 -5.26 6.36
CA TYR A 186 19.61 -5.86 6.41
C TYR A 186 19.44 -6.68 7.69
N VAL A 187 18.32 -6.47 8.38
CA VAL A 187 17.95 -7.23 9.56
C VAL A 187 16.56 -7.79 9.36
N THR A 188 16.33 -9.02 9.82
CA THR A 188 15.02 -9.66 9.72
C THR A 188 14.42 -9.83 11.12
N TYR A 189 13.16 -9.44 11.28
CA TYR A 189 12.33 -9.80 12.41
C TYR A 189 11.42 -10.95 11.99
N LEU A 190 11.50 -12.08 12.68
CA LEU A 190 10.75 -13.30 12.38
C LEU A 190 9.85 -13.67 13.56
N ARG A 191 8.61 -14.07 13.28
CA ARG A 191 7.67 -14.61 14.25
C ARG A 191 7.65 -16.13 14.14
N LEU A 192 8.00 -16.81 15.23
CA LEU A 192 7.94 -18.27 15.34
C LEU A 192 7.25 -18.62 16.66
N SER A 193 6.25 -19.51 16.61
CA SER A 193 5.52 -19.98 17.80
C SER A 193 5.02 -18.83 18.69
N ASN A 194 4.48 -17.79 18.05
CA ASN A 194 4.00 -16.56 18.69
C ASN A 194 5.08 -15.75 19.46
N GLN A 195 6.35 -15.96 19.17
CA GLN A 195 7.48 -15.19 19.71
C GLN A 195 8.23 -14.51 18.57
N TRP A 196 8.76 -13.31 18.83
CA TRP A 196 9.51 -12.55 17.84
C TRP A 196 11.01 -12.67 18.08
N TYR A 197 11.75 -12.79 16.98
CA TYR A 197 13.20 -12.88 16.96
C TYR A 197 13.75 -11.85 15.99
N LYS A 198 14.77 -11.10 16.41
CA LYS A 198 15.61 -10.27 15.55
C LYS A 198 16.80 -11.11 15.11
N CYS A 199 16.90 -11.35 13.81
CA CYS A 199 17.99 -12.04 13.13
C CYS A 199 18.88 -11.00 12.47
N ASP A 200 20.08 -10.82 13.03
CA ASP A 200 21.09 -9.84 12.63
C ASP A 200 22.39 -10.61 12.33
N ASP A 201 22.56 -11.01 11.07
CA ASP A 201 23.57 -11.97 10.62
C ASP A 201 23.59 -13.26 11.45
N ALA A 202 24.68 -13.52 12.18
CA ALA A 202 24.85 -14.68 13.05
C ALA A 202 24.09 -14.56 14.39
N TRP A 203 23.54 -13.39 14.71
CA TRP A 203 22.94 -13.10 16.01
C TRP A 203 21.42 -13.19 15.94
N ILE A 204 20.85 -14.18 16.63
CA ILE A 204 19.41 -14.37 16.77
C ILE A 204 19.03 -14.03 18.21
N THR A 205 18.21 -13.00 18.38
CA THR A 205 17.81 -12.50 19.71
C THR A 205 16.30 -12.40 19.82
N LYS A 206 15.74 -12.88 20.93
CA LYS A 206 14.31 -12.72 21.21
C LYS A 206 13.99 -11.25 21.48
N VAL A 207 12.92 -10.74 20.87
CA VAL A 207 12.49 -9.34 21.01
C VAL A 207 10.99 -9.25 21.30
N SER A 208 10.56 -8.13 21.88
CA SER A 208 9.14 -7.85 22.12
C SER A 208 8.45 -7.34 20.86
N GLU A 209 7.12 -7.49 20.81
CA GLU A 209 6.29 -6.93 19.74
C GLU A 209 6.50 -5.43 19.52
N ASN A 210 6.73 -4.67 20.59
CA ASN A 210 6.93 -3.23 20.53
C ASN A 210 8.18 -2.86 19.72
N ILE A 211 9.25 -3.66 19.81
CA ILE A 211 10.47 -3.46 19.01
C ILE A 211 10.16 -3.69 17.54
N VAL A 212 9.40 -4.75 17.23
CA VAL A 212 9.03 -5.08 15.84
C VAL A 212 8.12 -3.99 15.26
N ARG A 213 7.13 -3.50 16.01
CA ARG A 213 6.25 -2.40 15.56
C ARG A 213 7.03 -1.13 15.26
N ALA A 214 8.04 -0.80 16.06
CA ALA A 214 8.88 0.36 15.86
C ALA A 214 9.88 0.21 14.69
N ALA A 215 10.02 -0.98 14.10
CA ALA A 215 10.97 -1.26 13.04
C ALA A 215 10.59 -0.54 11.73
N GLN A 216 11.60 -0.07 10.99
CA GLN A 216 11.40 0.53 9.67
C GLN A 216 11.29 -0.55 8.59
N GLY A 217 10.09 -1.14 8.45
CA GLY A 217 9.83 -2.22 7.50
C GLY A 217 10.11 -1.81 6.05
N TYR A 218 11.04 -2.51 5.41
CA TYR A 218 11.35 -2.42 3.98
C TYR A 218 10.53 -3.44 3.18
N MET A 219 10.48 -4.68 3.67
CA MET A 219 9.58 -5.72 3.17
C MET A 219 8.82 -6.36 4.31
N MET A 220 7.56 -6.73 4.08
CA MET A 220 6.72 -7.39 5.06
C MET A 220 6.04 -8.61 4.46
N PHE A 221 6.06 -9.72 5.19
CA PHE A 221 5.50 -10.99 4.78
C PHE A 221 4.35 -11.38 5.69
N TYR A 222 3.21 -11.61 5.05
CA TYR A 222 1.94 -11.92 5.65
C TYR A 222 1.50 -13.29 5.17
N VAL A 223 1.12 -14.20 6.07
CA VAL A 223 0.60 -15.53 5.74
C VAL A 223 -0.90 -15.58 6.01
N GLN A 224 -1.67 -16.27 5.18
CA GLN A 224 -3.11 -16.47 5.44
C GLN A 224 -3.32 -17.09 6.82
N LYS A 225 -4.20 -16.48 7.60
CA LYS A 225 -4.40 -16.79 9.03
C LYS A 225 -4.78 -18.25 9.28
N MET A 226 -5.57 -18.86 8.39
CA MET A 226 -5.92 -20.29 8.47
C MET A 226 -4.69 -21.22 8.42
N LEU A 227 -3.63 -20.84 7.68
CA LEU A 227 -2.41 -21.62 7.58
C LEU A 227 -1.50 -21.39 8.80
N TYR A 228 -1.49 -20.17 9.33
CA TYR A 228 -0.75 -19.85 10.54
C TYR A 228 -1.19 -20.71 11.72
N TYR A 229 -2.51 -20.82 11.96
CA TYR A 229 -3.04 -21.64 13.06
C TYR A 229 -2.67 -23.12 12.91
N LYS A 230 -2.83 -23.70 11.72
CA LYS A 230 -2.45 -25.10 11.43
C LYS A 230 -0.96 -25.38 11.68
N ALA A 231 -0.09 -24.42 11.41
CA ALA A 231 1.35 -24.56 11.68
C ALA A 231 1.67 -24.45 13.17
N SER A 232 0.98 -23.57 13.91
CA SER A 232 1.18 -23.40 15.34
C SER A 232 0.65 -24.56 16.19
N GLU A 233 -0.44 -25.20 15.78
CA GLU A 233 -1.04 -26.34 16.51
C GLU A 233 -0.15 -27.60 16.46
N LYS A 234 0.53 -27.83 15.34
CA LYS A 234 1.42 -29.00 15.14
C LYS A 234 2.70 -28.99 15.97
N GLN A 235 3.01 -27.89 16.67
CA GLN A 235 4.21 -27.80 17.52
C GLN A 235 3.91 -28.01 19.02
N VAL A 236 2.64 -28.21 19.40
CA VAL A 236 2.21 -28.42 20.79
C VAL A 236 1.87 -29.89 21.08
N SER A 237 2.07 -30.79 20.10
CA SER A 237 1.86 -32.24 20.22
C SER A 237 3.15 -33.02 20.25
#